data_AF-A0AAE1NUW8-F1
#
_entry.id   AF-A0AAE1NUW8-F1
#
_cell.length_a   1.000
_cell.length_b   1.000
_cell.length_c   1.000
_cell.angle_alpha   90.00
_cell.angle_beta   90.00
_cell.angle_gamma   90.00
#
_symmetry.space_group_name_H-M   'P 1'
#
loop_
_entity.id
_entity.type
_entity.pdbx_description
1 polymer ?
#
loop_
_entity_poly.entity_id
_entity_poly.type
_entity_poly.pdbx_seq_one_letter_code
_entity_poly.pdbx_strand_id
1 'polypeptide(L)'
;MTPERGQSGTCAWLSSRSRGSPAEASSCHCLPRRRRRSSWWRDENEEAATPPPPPTWLYMTVWVAAVLVYINGLTGDFVHDDISAIKTNPDVLGNNPLSNVFFNDYWGKPMSDPRSHKSYRPLTILTFRWSHTVFGLRPLGFHLVNVLLHSCACLLLTRLLLRLLNLPQGTVLSAGLIFATHPIHTEAVTGLVGRADVLASLSFIAAILSYHRSVPELSFV
;
A
#
# COMPACT_ATOMS: atom_id res chain seq x y z
N MET A 1 3.64 41.84 5.25
CA MET A 1 4.13 42.89 6.19
C MET A 1 3.33 42.78 7.48
N THR A 2 3.92 42.18 8.51
CA THR A 2 3.64 42.48 9.93
C THR A 2 4.22 43.88 10.23
N PRO A 3 3.76 44.65 11.23
CA PRO A 3 4.09 44.36 12.64
C PRO A 3 3.08 44.86 13.71
N GLU A 4 3.27 44.42 14.96
CA GLU A 4 2.95 45.06 16.28
C GLU A 4 3.20 43.98 17.35
N ARG A 5 3.73 44.14 18.58
CA ARG A 5 4.23 45.21 19.48
C ARG A 5 5.19 44.49 20.47
N GLY A 6 6.26 45.11 20.98
CA GLY A 6 6.30 45.84 22.27
C GLY A 6 6.87 44.95 23.40
N GLN A 7 7.62 45.37 24.41
CA GLN A 7 8.10 46.66 24.92
C GLN A 7 9.32 46.38 25.83
N SER A 8 10.26 47.32 25.87
CA SER A 8 11.35 47.45 26.84
C SER A 8 10.95 48.39 27.98
N GLY A 9 11.54 48.23 29.16
CA GLY A 9 11.35 49.14 30.29
C GLY A 9 12.43 48.95 31.36
N THR A 10 13.46 49.79 31.28
CA THR A 10 14.46 50.05 32.33
C THR A 10 13.97 51.11 33.31
N CYS A 11 14.37 51.05 34.58
CA CYS A 11 14.21 52.16 35.52
C CYS A 11 15.50 52.39 36.31
N ALA A 12 15.70 53.64 36.69
CA ALA A 12 16.97 54.31 36.91
C ALA A 12 17.06 54.94 38.33
N TRP A 13 18.30 55.04 38.82
CA TRP A 13 18.90 56.10 39.69
C TRP A 13 18.32 56.45 41.07
N LEU A 14 19.21 56.53 42.08
CA LEU A 14 19.40 57.57 43.13
C LEU A 14 20.57 57.13 44.05
N SER A 15 21.73 57.80 44.07
CA SER A 15 22.12 58.99 44.87
C SER A 15 22.66 58.72 46.30
N SER A 16 23.93 59.10 46.50
CA SER A 16 24.51 59.82 47.66
C SER A 16 25.67 59.17 48.45
N ARG A 17 26.53 60.07 48.93
CA ARG A 17 27.89 59.96 49.51
C ARG A 17 27.99 59.15 50.81
N SER A 18 29.15 58.55 51.09
CA SER A 18 30.14 58.99 52.11
C SER A 18 31.11 57.87 52.52
N ARG A 19 32.22 58.27 53.15
CA ARG A 19 33.44 57.52 53.46
C ARG A 19 33.25 56.48 54.58
N GLY A 20 33.98 55.35 54.53
CA GLY A 20 34.13 54.43 55.67
C GLY A 20 35.06 53.25 55.35
N SER A 21 35.98 52.97 56.29
CA SER A 21 37.03 51.93 56.28
C SER A 21 36.54 50.47 56.18
N PRO A 22 37.44 49.48 55.99
CA PRO A 22 37.10 48.10 55.65
C PRO A 22 36.81 47.25 56.90
N ALA A 23 35.75 46.43 56.85
CA ALA A 23 35.58 45.31 57.78
C ALA A 23 34.65 44.23 57.18
N GLU A 24 35.24 43.04 57.05
CA GLU A 24 34.67 41.72 57.31
C GLU A 24 33.46 41.13 56.56
N ALA A 25 33.73 39.89 56.12
CA ALA A 25 32.87 38.71 56.12
C ALA A 25 31.77 38.59 55.04
N SER A 26 32.05 37.74 54.05
CA SER A 26 31.29 36.48 53.93
C SER A 26 31.98 35.53 52.95
N SER A 27 32.43 34.39 53.49
CA SER A 27 32.92 33.25 52.73
C SER A 27 31.77 32.66 51.90
N CYS A 28 31.78 32.89 50.60
CA CYS A 28 30.94 32.16 49.65
C CYS A 28 31.52 30.74 49.49
N HIS A 29 30.95 29.78 50.21
CA HIS A 29 31.15 28.37 49.96
C HIS A 29 30.55 27.99 48.58
N CYS A 30 31.41 27.93 47.56
CA CYS A 30 31.09 27.28 46.30
C CYS A 30 30.96 25.77 46.54
N LEU A 31 29.73 25.26 46.66
CA LEU A 31 29.46 23.83 46.59
C LEU A 31 29.89 23.30 45.20
N PRO A 32 30.59 22.15 45.12
CA PRO A 32 30.99 21.60 43.85
C PRO A 32 29.75 21.23 43.05
N ARG A 33 29.55 21.92 41.92
CA ARG A 33 28.52 21.62 40.93
C ARG A 33 28.74 20.19 40.44
N ARG A 34 27.96 19.26 40.97
CA ARG A 34 27.91 17.86 40.52
C ARG A 34 27.68 17.89 39.01
N ARG A 35 28.73 17.61 38.23
CA ARG A 35 28.61 17.39 36.79
C ARG A 35 27.68 16.20 36.62
N ARG A 36 26.41 16.48 36.32
CA ARG A 36 25.46 15.47 35.89
C ARG A 36 26.02 14.93 34.58
N ARG A 37 26.75 13.82 34.68
CA ARG A 37 27.29 13.08 33.55
C ARG A 37 26.07 12.69 32.71
N SER A 38 25.84 13.45 31.66
CA SER A 38 24.78 13.18 30.73
C SER A 38 25.24 11.98 29.90
N SER A 39 24.87 10.78 30.32
CA SER A 39 24.98 9.58 29.50
C SER A 39 23.93 9.67 28.40
N TRP A 40 24.19 10.57 27.44
CA TRP A 40 23.51 10.60 26.14
C TRP A 40 23.98 9.46 25.24
N TRP A 41 24.99 8.72 25.67
CA TRP A 41 25.36 7.42 25.13
C TRP A 41 24.37 6.40 25.68
N ARG A 42 23.21 6.30 25.02
CA ARG A 42 22.41 5.08 25.02
C ARG A 42 23.30 4.04 24.34
N ASP A 43 23.56 2.93 25.02
CA ASP A 43 24.39 1.85 24.49
C ASP A 43 23.89 1.48 23.08
N GLU A 44 24.73 1.64 22.06
CA GLU A 44 24.47 1.28 20.66
C GLU A 44 24.40 -0.25 20.44
N ASN A 45 24.15 -1.01 21.51
CA ASN A 45 24.02 -2.46 21.52
C ASN A 45 22.55 -2.93 21.58
N GLU A 46 21.57 -2.05 21.33
CA GLU A 46 20.30 -2.51 20.76
C GLU A 46 20.60 -2.92 19.32
N GLU A 47 21.15 -4.13 19.18
CA GLU A 47 21.03 -4.96 17.98
C GLU A 47 19.64 -4.68 17.41
N ALA A 48 19.58 -4.00 16.26
CA ALA A 48 18.32 -3.68 15.60
C ALA A 48 17.63 -5.02 15.32
N ALA A 49 16.79 -5.44 16.26
CA ALA A 49 16.17 -6.75 16.25
C ALA A 49 15.42 -6.84 14.94
N THR A 50 15.88 -7.74 14.06
CA THR A 50 15.23 -7.93 12.77
C THR A 50 13.76 -8.19 13.07
N PRO A 51 12.82 -7.41 12.51
CA PRO A 51 11.42 -7.53 12.87
C PRO A 51 11.01 -9.00 12.65
N PRO A 52 10.23 -9.60 13.55
CA PRO A 52 9.87 -11.00 13.45
C PRO A 52 9.30 -11.31 12.07
N PRO A 53 9.57 -12.51 11.51
CA PRO A 53 9.03 -12.88 10.22
C PRO A 53 7.51 -12.76 10.27
N PRO A 54 6.89 -12.29 9.18
CA PRO A 54 5.45 -12.11 9.15
C PRO A 54 4.77 -13.46 9.44
N PRO A 55 3.68 -13.49 10.23
CA PRO A 55 3.03 -14.72 10.66
C PRO A 55 2.46 -15.47 9.44
N THR A 56 3.17 -16.48 8.97
CA THR A 56 2.86 -17.22 7.73
C THR A 56 1.46 -17.85 7.75
N TRP A 57 1.03 -18.30 8.93
CA TRP A 57 -0.30 -18.88 9.13
C TRP A 57 -1.44 -17.91 8.78
N LEU A 58 -1.30 -16.60 9.01
CA LEU A 58 -2.32 -15.60 8.62
C LEU A 58 -2.49 -15.57 7.11
N TYR A 59 -1.38 -15.49 6.38
CA TYR A 59 -1.38 -15.46 4.92
C TYR A 59 -1.97 -16.75 4.34
N MET A 60 -1.59 -17.91 4.89
CA MET A 60 -2.09 -19.20 4.45
C MET A 60 -3.61 -19.31 4.66
N THR A 61 -4.12 -18.90 5.83
CA THR A 61 -5.55 -18.95 6.12
C THR A 61 -6.35 -18.06 5.17
N VAL A 62 -5.91 -16.81 4.94
CA VAL A 62 -6.58 -15.89 4.01
C VAL A 62 -6.52 -16.40 2.57
N TRP A 63 -5.37 -16.93 2.14
CA TRP A 63 -5.21 -17.50 0.81
C TRP A 63 -6.11 -18.71 0.57
N VAL A 64 -6.13 -19.66 1.53
CA VAL A 64 -7.01 -20.84 1.46
C VAL A 64 -8.47 -20.40 1.38
N ALA A 65 -8.89 -19.43 2.21
CA ALA A 65 -10.26 -18.91 2.16
C ALA A 65 -10.61 -18.28 0.80
N ALA A 66 -9.71 -17.45 0.25
CA ALA A 66 -9.91 -16.83 -1.06
C ALA A 66 -10.05 -17.87 -2.18
N VAL A 67 -9.26 -18.94 -2.17
CA VAL A 67 -9.34 -20.01 -3.17
C VAL A 67 -10.61 -20.84 -2.99
N LEU A 68 -10.91 -21.28 -1.77
CA LEU A 68 -12.03 -22.19 -1.50
C LEU A 68 -13.39 -21.57 -1.84
N VAL A 69 -13.58 -20.28 -1.60
CA VAL A 69 -14.87 -19.60 -1.88
C VAL A 69 -15.13 -19.46 -3.39
N TYR A 70 -14.08 -19.38 -4.21
CA TYR A 70 -14.21 -19.18 -5.66
C TYR A 70 -13.90 -20.42 -6.50
N ILE A 71 -13.58 -21.57 -5.88
CA ILE A 71 -13.28 -22.81 -6.60
C ILE A 71 -14.48 -23.31 -7.42
N ASN A 72 -15.69 -23.06 -6.94
CA ASN A 72 -16.94 -23.37 -7.65
C ASN A 72 -17.05 -22.59 -8.98
N GLY A 73 -16.51 -21.36 -9.03
CA GLY A 73 -16.51 -20.51 -10.22
C GLY A 73 -15.59 -20.98 -11.35
N LEU A 74 -14.68 -21.94 -11.09
CA LEU A 74 -13.75 -22.45 -12.11
C LEU A 74 -14.42 -23.22 -13.25
N THR A 75 -15.65 -23.69 -13.03
CA THR A 75 -16.43 -24.47 -13.99
C THR A 75 -17.34 -23.61 -14.89
N GLY A 76 -17.30 -22.28 -14.73
CA GLY A 76 -18.04 -21.34 -15.56
C GLY A 76 -17.60 -21.37 -17.03
N ASP A 77 -18.50 -20.95 -17.91
CA ASP A 77 -18.20 -20.70 -19.33
C ASP A 77 -18.07 -19.19 -19.57
N PHE A 78 -17.58 -18.80 -20.75
CA PHE A 78 -17.57 -17.42 -21.20
C PHE A 78 -19.00 -16.91 -21.36
N VAL A 79 -19.39 -15.95 -20.53
CA VAL A 79 -20.74 -15.38 -20.54
C VAL A 79 -20.70 -13.86 -20.72
N HIS A 80 -21.80 -13.30 -21.23
CA HIS A 80 -21.97 -11.84 -21.37
C HIS A 80 -20.77 -11.17 -22.09
N ASP A 81 -20.16 -10.20 -21.42
CA ASP A 81 -19.07 -9.38 -21.92
C ASP A 81 -17.77 -10.19 -22.14
N ASP A 82 -17.63 -11.38 -21.55
CA ASP A 82 -16.48 -12.26 -21.78
C ASP A 82 -16.39 -12.65 -23.26
N ILE A 83 -17.54 -12.80 -23.94
CA ILE A 83 -17.60 -13.17 -25.35
C ILE A 83 -16.90 -12.08 -26.19
N SER A 84 -17.29 -10.83 -25.98
CA SER A 84 -16.75 -9.68 -26.70
C SER A 84 -15.30 -9.39 -26.32
N ALA A 85 -14.97 -9.46 -25.03
CA ALA A 85 -13.65 -9.11 -24.51
C ALA A 85 -12.59 -10.18 -24.79
N ILE A 86 -12.98 -11.46 -24.91
CA ILE A 86 -12.05 -12.60 -25.01
C ILE A 86 -12.28 -13.37 -26.31
N LYS A 87 -13.46 -13.97 -26.51
CA LYS A 87 -13.69 -14.93 -27.61
C LYS A 87 -13.65 -14.28 -28.99
N THR A 88 -14.13 -13.04 -29.12
CA THR A 88 -14.18 -12.34 -30.40
C THR A 88 -13.14 -11.22 -30.52
N ASN A 89 -12.30 -11.03 -29.50
CA ASN A 89 -11.33 -9.95 -29.49
C ASN A 89 -10.05 -10.34 -30.26
N PRO A 90 -9.77 -9.71 -31.42
CA PRO A 90 -8.61 -10.07 -32.24
C PRO A 90 -7.27 -9.85 -31.55
N ASP A 91 -7.19 -8.95 -30.56
CA ASP A 91 -5.98 -8.71 -29.79
C ASP A 91 -5.68 -9.84 -28.80
N VAL A 92 -6.73 -10.43 -28.21
CA VAL A 92 -6.64 -11.58 -27.30
C VAL A 92 -6.35 -12.87 -28.05
N LEU A 93 -7.03 -13.08 -29.19
CA LEU A 93 -6.84 -14.26 -30.04
C LEU A 93 -5.43 -14.31 -30.67
N GLY A 94 -4.72 -13.17 -30.70
CA GLY A 94 -3.40 -13.07 -31.29
C GLY A 94 -3.40 -12.85 -32.80
N ASN A 95 -4.57 -12.54 -33.38
CA ASN A 95 -4.73 -12.21 -34.79
C ASN A 95 -4.04 -10.88 -35.13
N ASN A 96 -4.02 -9.94 -34.17
CA ASN A 96 -3.32 -8.68 -34.30
C ASN A 96 -1.90 -8.72 -33.68
N PRO A 97 -0.95 -7.92 -34.19
CA PRO A 97 0.34 -7.70 -33.55
C PRO A 97 0.18 -7.24 -32.10
N LEU A 98 1.13 -7.61 -31.23
CA LEU A 98 1.07 -7.27 -29.80
C LEU A 98 1.04 -5.75 -29.56
N SER A 99 1.67 -4.97 -30.42
CA SER A 99 1.67 -3.50 -30.36
C SER A 99 0.26 -2.89 -30.43
N ASN A 100 -0.68 -3.55 -31.12
CA ASN A 100 -2.03 -3.02 -31.29
C ASN A 100 -2.79 -2.93 -29.96
N VAL A 101 -2.42 -3.73 -28.95
CA VAL A 101 -3.01 -3.67 -27.61
C VAL A 101 -2.87 -2.27 -26.98
N PHE A 102 -1.86 -1.49 -27.37
CA PHE A 102 -1.65 -0.12 -26.87
C PHE A 102 -2.41 0.95 -27.65
N PHE A 103 -2.98 0.61 -28.80
CA PHE A 103 -3.71 1.53 -29.67
C PHE A 103 -5.19 1.17 -29.84
N ASN A 104 -5.59 -0.01 -29.37
CA ASN A 104 -6.95 -0.48 -29.38
C ASN A 104 -7.61 -0.28 -28.00
N ASP A 105 -8.93 -0.22 -27.99
CA ASP A 105 -9.73 -0.29 -26.78
C ASP A 105 -9.81 -1.71 -26.23
N TYR A 106 -10.43 -1.85 -25.07
CA TYR A 106 -10.61 -3.11 -24.36
C TYR A 106 -11.35 -4.18 -25.18
N TRP A 107 -12.11 -3.79 -26.19
CA TRP A 107 -12.91 -4.70 -27.01
C TRP A 107 -12.22 -5.07 -28.33
N GLY A 108 -10.97 -4.62 -28.52
CA GLY A 108 -10.15 -4.92 -29.70
C GLY A 108 -10.42 -4.00 -30.89
N LYS A 109 -11.03 -2.83 -30.68
CA LYS A 109 -11.24 -1.83 -31.73
C LYS A 109 -10.19 -0.73 -31.67
N PRO A 110 -9.70 -0.19 -32.80
CA PRO A 110 -8.82 0.97 -32.78
C PRO A 110 -9.41 2.15 -32.03
N MET A 111 -8.61 2.80 -31.19
CA MET A 111 -9.02 3.97 -30.40
C MET A 111 -9.44 5.15 -31.27
N SER A 112 -9.12 5.16 -32.56
CA SER A 112 -9.58 6.15 -33.53
C SER A 112 -10.97 5.86 -34.12
N ASP A 113 -11.48 4.62 -34.06
CA ASP A 113 -12.80 4.27 -34.63
C ASP A 113 -13.92 4.98 -33.82
N PRO A 114 -14.87 5.69 -34.47
CA PRO A 114 -16.01 6.31 -33.80
C PRO A 114 -16.88 5.35 -32.98
N ARG A 115 -16.86 4.06 -33.31
CA ARG A 115 -17.62 2.99 -32.63
C ARG A 115 -16.80 2.29 -31.54
N SER A 116 -15.60 2.78 -31.24
CA SER A 116 -14.82 2.34 -30.09
C SER A 116 -15.43 2.91 -28.82
N HIS A 117 -15.44 2.11 -27.75
CA HIS A 117 -15.90 2.56 -26.42
C HIS A 117 -14.86 3.43 -25.71
N LYS A 118 -13.68 3.62 -26.31
CA LYS A 118 -12.55 4.37 -25.76
C LYS A 118 -12.06 3.87 -24.39
N SER A 119 -12.40 2.64 -24.04
CA SER A 119 -11.99 2.00 -22.79
C SER A 119 -10.56 1.49 -22.91
N TYR A 120 -9.61 2.15 -22.24
CA TYR A 120 -8.20 1.80 -22.31
C TYR A 120 -7.76 0.90 -21.15
N ARG A 121 -7.50 -0.38 -21.41
CA ARG A 121 -7.10 -1.39 -20.40
C ARG A 121 -6.07 -2.39 -20.94
N PRO A 122 -4.92 -1.93 -21.47
CA PRO A 122 -3.97 -2.75 -22.21
C PRO A 122 -3.43 -3.92 -21.38
N LEU A 123 -3.14 -3.69 -20.09
CA LEU A 123 -2.64 -4.75 -19.19
C LEU A 123 -3.62 -5.90 -19.07
N THR A 124 -4.93 -5.62 -18.99
CA THR A 124 -5.94 -6.67 -18.91
C THR A 124 -5.96 -7.51 -20.19
N ILE A 125 -5.92 -6.86 -21.36
CA ILE A 125 -5.85 -7.55 -22.66
C ILE A 125 -4.57 -8.38 -22.80
N LEU A 126 -3.42 -7.87 -22.35
CA LEU A 126 -2.17 -8.63 -22.32
C LEU A 126 -2.31 -9.90 -21.46
N THR A 127 -2.93 -9.81 -20.28
CA THR A 127 -3.15 -11.01 -19.44
C THR A 127 -4.15 -11.99 -20.08
N PHE A 128 -5.18 -11.52 -20.79
CA PHE A 128 -6.08 -12.40 -21.53
C PHE A 128 -5.38 -13.06 -22.71
N ARG A 129 -4.59 -12.31 -23.49
CA ARG A 129 -3.80 -12.85 -24.59
C ARG A 129 -2.82 -13.91 -24.07
N TRP A 130 -2.14 -13.64 -22.96
CA TRP A 130 -1.29 -14.63 -22.30
C TRP A 130 -2.09 -15.87 -21.88
N SER A 131 -3.25 -15.69 -21.24
CA SER A 131 -4.13 -16.79 -20.84
C SER A 131 -4.56 -17.62 -22.05
N HIS A 132 -4.91 -16.96 -23.16
CA HIS A 132 -5.25 -17.60 -24.42
C HIS A 132 -4.06 -18.38 -25.01
N THR A 133 -2.83 -17.84 -24.97
CA THR A 133 -1.65 -18.56 -25.47
C THR A 133 -1.31 -19.82 -24.66
N VAL A 134 -1.59 -19.83 -23.35
CA VAL A 134 -1.28 -20.97 -22.47
C VAL A 134 -2.43 -21.98 -22.44
N PHE A 135 -3.66 -21.51 -22.33
CA PHE A 135 -4.83 -22.36 -22.09
C PHE A 135 -5.74 -22.52 -23.32
N GLY A 136 -5.52 -21.79 -24.40
CA GLY A 136 -6.48 -21.69 -25.52
C GLY A 136 -7.78 -21.04 -25.08
N LEU A 137 -8.89 -21.27 -25.79
CA LEU A 137 -10.23 -20.82 -25.41
C LEU A 137 -10.91 -21.75 -24.40
N ARG A 138 -10.18 -22.23 -23.39
CA ARG A 138 -10.74 -23.03 -22.28
C ARG A 138 -11.07 -22.11 -21.10
N PRO A 139 -12.35 -21.92 -20.70
CA PRO A 139 -12.74 -20.96 -19.65
C PRO A 139 -12.00 -21.16 -18.33
N LEU A 140 -11.78 -22.43 -17.95
CA LEU A 140 -11.12 -22.82 -16.71
C LEU A 140 -9.78 -22.09 -16.49
N GLY A 141 -8.96 -21.95 -17.54
CA GLY A 141 -7.68 -21.27 -17.42
C GLY A 141 -7.82 -19.78 -17.10
N PHE A 142 -8.85 -19.13 -17.64
CA PHE A 142 -9.12 -17.72 -17.37
C PHE A 142 -9.67 -17.51 -15.95
N HIS A 143 -10.60 -18.37 -15.51
CA HIS A 143 -11.12 -18.31 -14.14
C HIS A 143 -10.02 -18.58 -13.11
N LEU A 144 -9.16 -19.57 -13.37
CA LEU A 144 -8.02 -19.88 -12.50
C LEU A 144 -7.12 -18.66 -12.30
N VAL A 145 -6.79 -17.95 -13.38
CA VAL A 145 -5.97 -16.73 -13.30
C VAL A 145 -6.67 -15.65 -12.48
N ASN A 146 -7.99 -15.45 -12.61
CA ASN A 146 -8.72 -14.48 -11.78
C ASN A 146 -8.68 -14.84 -10.30
N VAL A 147 -8.91 -16.11 -9.95
CA VAL A 147 -8.85 -16.59 -8.56
C VAL A 147 -7.45 -16.40 -7.98
N LEU A 148 -6.40 -16.68 -8.76
CA LEU A 148 -5.02 -16.46 -8.33
C LEU A 148 -4.70 -14.97 -8.14
N LEU A 149 -5.17 -14.11 -9.04
CA LEU A 149 -5.00 -12.65 -8.91
C LEU A 149 -5.73 -12.12 -7.66
N HIS A 150 -6.97 -12.54 -7.40
CA HIS A 150 -7.71 -12.18 -6.19
C HIS A 150 -7.00 -12.66 -4.92
N SER A 151 -6.50 -13.89 -4.95
CA SER A 151 -5.72 -14.45 -3.84
C SER A 151 -4.45 -13.63 -3.56
N CYS A 152 -3.73 -13.20 -4.60
CA CYS A 152 -2.63 -12.27 -4.48
C CYS A 152 -3.06 -10.92 -3.89
N ALA A 153 -4.23 -10.40 -4.26
CA ALA A 153 -4.76 -9.15 -3.72
C ALA A 153 -5.03 -9.25 -2.22
N CYS A 154 -5.63 -10.36 -1.79
CA CYS A 154 -5.87 -10.65 -0.38
C CYS A 154 -4.56 -10.75 0.43
N LEU A 155 -3.52 -11.38 -0.15
CA LEU A 155 -2.20 -11.48 0.47
C LEU A 155 -1.51 -10.10 0.59
N LEU A 156 -1.60 -9.27 -0.45
CA LEU A 156 -1.06 -7.91 -0.42
C LEU A 156 -1.80 -7.03 0.58
N LEU A 157 -3.13 -7.14 0.66
CA LEU A 157 -3.92 -6.45 1.68
C LEU A 157 -3.51 -6.90 3.08
N THR A 158 -3.39 -8.20 3.32
CA THR A 158 -2.92 -8.76 4.61
C THR A 158 -1.56 -8.18 4.99
N ARG A 159 -0.64 -8.05 4.01
CA ARG A 159 0.66 -7.41 4.23
C ARG A 159 0.53 -5.92 4.54
N LEU A 160 -0.33 -5.19 3.83
CA LEU A 160 -0.58 -3.77 4.09
C LEU A 160 -1.10 -3.57 5.51
N LEU A 161 -2.09 -4.34 5.94
CA LEU A 161 -2.67 -4.23 7.29
C LEU A 161 -1.63 -4.53 8.39
N LEU A 162 -0.73 -5.50 8.18
CA LEU A 162 0.33 -5.84 9.13
C LEU A 162 1.49 -4.84 9.16
N ARG A 163 1.93 -4.36 7.99
CA ARG A 163 3.20 -3.63 7.86
C ARG A 163 3.05 -2.13 7.76
N LEU A 164 1.92 -1.64 7.27
CA LEU A 164 1.65 -0.22 7.13
C LEU A 164 0.78 0.27 8.29
N LEU A 165 -0.26 -0.48 8.64
CA LEU A 165 -1.21 -0.07 9.69
C LEU A 165 -0.88 -0.65 11.07
N ASN A 166 0.11 -1.54 11.17
CA ASN A 166 0.55 -2.19 12.42
C ASN A 166 -0.61 -2.77 13.25
N LEU A 167 -1.63 -3.33 12.57
CA LEU A 167 -2.83 -3.82 13.25
C LEU A 167 -2.58 -5.15 13.99
N PRO A 168 -3.32 -5.42 15.09
CA PRO A 168 -3.29 -6.70 15.77
C PRO A 168 -3.66 -7.86 14.83
N GLN A 169 -3.02 -9.02 15.02
CA GLN A 169 -3.19 -10.19 14.14
C GLN A 169 -4.65 -10.64 13.99
N GLY A 170 -5.44 -10.57 15.07
CA GLY A 170 -6.87 -10.91 15.03
C GLY A 170 -7.68 -9.98 14.13
N THR A 171 -7.41 -8.67 14.18
CA THR A 171 -8.06 -7.67 13.31
C THR A 171 -7.66 -7.87 11.85
N VAL A 172 -6.37 -8.13 11.59
CA VAL A 172 -5.89 -8.43 10.24
C VAL A 172 -6.56 -9.68 9.69
N LEU A 173 -6.64 -10.75 10.49
CA LEU A 173 -7.28 -11.99 10.08
C LEU A 173 -8.74 -11.75 9.69
N SER A 174 -9.50 -11.07 10.56
CA SER A 174 -10.91 -10.76 10.30
C SER A 174 -11.07 -9.91 9.04
N ALA A 175 -10.29 -8.84 8.89
CA ALA A 175 -10.37 -7.97 7.71
C ALA A 175 -9.96 -8.70 6.42
N GLY A 176 -8.90 -9.52 6.47
CA GLY A 176 -8.44 -10.32 5.34
C GLY A 176 -9.45 -11.38 4.93
N LEU A 177 -10.08 -12.07 5.87
CA LEU A 177 -11.14 -13.03 5.61
C LEU A 177 -12.39 -12.35 5.04
N ILE A 178 -12.84 -11.25 5.64
CA ILE A 178 -13.97 -10.47 5.12
C ILE A 178 -13.69 -10.08 3.67
N PHE A 179 -12.53 -9.50 3.38
CA PHE A 179 -12.16 -9.11 2.02
C PHE A 179 -12.07 -10.31 1.06
N ALA A 180 -11.48 -11.42 1.50
CA ALA A 180 -11.35 -12.62 0.68
C ALA A 180 -12.70 -13.21 0.28
N THR A 181 -13.67 -13.21 1.19
CA THR A 181 -14.96 -13.89 1.04
C THR A 181 -16.13 -12.94 0.77
N HIS A 182 -15.90 -11.63 0.64
CA HIS A 182 -16.99 -10.65 0.52
C HIS A 182 -17.76 -10.87 -0.80
N PRO A 183 -19.10 -11.05 -0.76
CA PRO A 183 -19.89 -11.30 -1.97
C PRO A 183 -19.81 -10.20 -3.03
N ILE A 184 -19.50 -8.96 -2.64
CA ILE A 184 -19.29 -7.83 -3.56
C ILE A 184 -18.18 -8.10 -4.61
N HIS A 185 -17.23 -8.98 -4.30
CA HIS A 185 -16.15 -9.32 -5.21
C HIS A 185 -16.53 -10.41 -6.21
N THR A 186 -17.72 -11.02 -6.09
CA THR A 186 -18.11 -12.16 -6.93
C THR A 186 -18.03 -11.79 -8.41
N GLU A 187 -18.65 -10.70 -8.84
CA GLU A 187 -18.60 -10.29 -10.26
C GLU A 187 -17.17 -9.99 -10.74
N ALA A 188 -16.33 -9.40 -9.88
CA ALA A 188 -14.94 -9.09 -10.22
C ALA A 188 -14.05 -10.34 -10.35
N VAL A 189 -14.31 -11.37 -9.54
CA VAL A 189 -13.49 -12.60 -9.48
C VAL A 189 -14.02 -13.68 -10.42
N THR A 190 -15.32 -13.97 -10.39
CA THR A 190 -15.92 -15.02 -11.21
C THR A 190 -16.17 -14.56 -12.64
N GLY A 191 -16.55 -13.29 -12.86
CA GLY A 191 -16.65 -12.72 -14.20
C GLY A 191 -15.26 -12.51 -14.79
N LEU A 192 -14.98 -13.02 -15.99
CA LEU A 192 -13.62 -12.95 -16.54
C LEU A 192 -13.23 -11.51 -16.87
N VAL A 193 -14.15 -10.73 -17.42
CA VAL A 193 -14.03 -9.27 -17.64
C VAL A 193 -13.58 -8.50 -16.39
N GLY A 194 -14.03 -8.95 -15.21
CA GLY A 194 -13.72 -8.37 -13.90
C GLY A 194 -12.24 -8.40 -13.53
N ARG A 195 -11.42 -9.14 -14.29
CA ARG A 195 -9.96 -9.13 -14.17
C ARG A 195 -9.36 -7.73 -14.15
N ALA A 196 -9.96 -6.78 -14.88
CA ALA A 196 -9.51 -5.39 -14.86
C ALA A 196 -9.54 -4.78 -13.45
N ASP A 197 -10.60 -5.04 -12.68
CA ASP A 197 -10.78 -4.51 -11.33
C ASP A 197 -9.83 -5.20 -10.34
N VAL A 198 -9.62 -6.51 -10.49
CA VAL A 198 -8.67 -7.27 -9.67
C VAL A 198 -7.23 -6.79 -9.91
N LEU A 199 -6.83 -6.58 -11.16
CA LEU A 199 -5.51 -6.04 -11.51
C LEU A 199 -5.32 -4.60 -11.01
N ALA A 200 -6.36 -3.77 -11.08
CA ALA A 200 -6.33 -2.42 -10.54
C ALA A 200 -6.13 -2.43 -9.01
N SER A 201 -6.89 -3.27 -8.30
CA SER A 201 -6.75 -3.45 -6.84
C SER A 201 -5.34 -3.92 -6.45
N LEU A 202 -4.83 -4.96 -7.12
CA LEU A 202 -3.47 -5.46 -6.94
C LEU A 202 -2.43 -4.36 -7.12
N SER A 203 -2.49 -3.64 -8.23
CA SER A 203 -1.53 -2.59 -8.58
C SER A 203 -1.59 -1.42 -7.59
N PHE A 204 -2.80 -1.05 -7.15
CA PHE A 204 -2.99 0.02 -6.18
C PHE A 204 -2.39 -0.33 -4.81
N ILE A 205 -2.67 -1.52 -4.28
CA ILE A 205 -2.09 -1.97 -3.01
C ILE A 205 -0.57 -2.14 -3.12
N ALA A 206 -0.09 -2.69 -4.25
CA ALA A 206 1.34 -2.82 -4.51
C ALA A 206 2.04 -1.45 -4.57
N ALA A 207 1.41 -0.45 -5.19
CA ALA A 207 1.94 0.92 -5.25
C ALA A 207 2.06 1.52 -3.84
N ILE A 208 1.03 1.39 -2.99
CA ILE A 208 1.07 1.85 -1.59
C ILE A 208 2.21 1.18 -0.82
N LEU A 209 2.32 -0.15 -0.92
CA LEU A 209 3.38 -0.92 -0.25
C LEU A 209 4.78 -0.54 -0.75
N SER A 210 4.92 -0.23 -2.03
CA SER A 210 6.19 0.16 -2.63
C SER A 210 6.58 1.58 -2.22
N TYR A 211 5.62 2.50 -2.19
CA TYR A 211 5.80 3.86 -1.69
C TYR A 211 6.23 3.86 -0.21
N HIS A 212 5.54 3.09 0.64
CA HIS A 212 5.90 2.97 2.05
C HIS A 212 7.32 2.46 2.27
N ARG A 213 7.78 1.50 1.44
CA ARG A 213 9.18 1.02 1.51
C ARG A 213 10.18 2.08 1.05
N SER A 214 9.78 2.98 0.17
CA SER A 214 10.67 4.00 -0.40
C SER A 214 10.86 5.22 0.49
N VAL A 215 9.98 5.44 1.48
CA VAL A 215 10.02 6.58 2.40
C VAL A 215 10.41 6.10 3.81
N PRO A 216 11.70 6.20 4.20
CA PRO A 216 12.17 5.74 5.50
C PRO A 216 11.63 6.55 6.69
N GLU A 217 11.13 7.76 6.46
CA GLU A 217 10.71 8.66 7.54
C GLU A 217 9.33 8.31 8.13
N LEU A 218 8.53 7.48 7.45
CA LEU A 218 7.21 7.05 7.91
C LEU A 218 7.25 5.78 8.77
N SER A 219 8.41 5.14 8.96
CA SER A 219 8.54 3.94 9.81
C SER A 219 8.67 4.23 11.31
N PHE A 220 8.51 5.48 11.74
CA PHE A 220 8.68 5.92 13.13
C PHE A 220 7.38 6.29 13.86
N VAL A 221 6.22 5.95 13.29
CA VAL A 221 4.91 6.06 13.96
C VAL A 221 4.32 4.67 14.13
#